data_AF-A0AAE1RND2-F1
#
_entry.id   AF-A0AAE1RND2-F1
#
_cell.length_a   1.000
_cell.length_b   1.000
_cell.length_c   1.000
_cell.angle_alpha   90.00
_cell.angle_beta   90.00
_cell.angle_gamma   90.00
#
_symmetry.space_group_name_H-M   'P 1'
#
loop_
_entity.id
_entity.type
_entity.pdbx_description
1 polymer ?
#
loop_
_entity_poly.entity_id
_entity_poly.type
_entity_poly.pdbx_seq_one_letter_code
_entity_poly.pdbx_strand_id
1 'polypeptide(L)'
;MHAPKEPHFTPFKCIIRYVKDTLNYGLHLYPSPPTRLLSYTDADWESYPDTRCSTSGYYVFLGVNLISWSTKRQATLSGSSAEAKYRGVANVVAEICWLRNLLLELHCPLRKVSLIYCDNISAIYLSHNPVQHQRAKHIEMYIHFVRGNVALGHVKVLHVPSSYQYADIFTKGLSGQFFLDFRSSLSVRPPPALTEGVC
;
A
#
# COMPACT_ATOMS: atom_id res chain seq x y z
N MET A 1 23.65 9.59 1.16
CA MET A 1 23.29 11.01 0.90
C MET A 1 24.56 11.87 0.84
N HIS A 2 25.53 11.58 -0.03
CA HIS A 2 26.86 12.24 0.06
C HIS A 2 27.29 13.01 -1.20
N ALA A 3 26.43 13.13 -2.22
CA ALA A 3 26.68 13.96 -3.40
C ALA A 3 25.35 14.33 -4.12
N PRO A 4 24.56 15.28 -3.60
CA PRO A 4 23.36 15.74 -4.29
C PRO A 4 23.73 16.40 -5.62
N LYS A 5 23.01 16.05 -6.69
CA LYS A 5 23.17 16.62 -8.05
C LYS A 5 21.90 17.38 -8.42
N GLU A 6 21.99 18.27 -9.42
CA GLU A 6 20.84 18.99 -10.00
C GLU A 6 19.56 18.14 -10.19
N PRO A 7 19.60 16.91 -10.75
CA PRO A 7 18.40 16.07 -10.87
C PRO A 7 17.74 15.69 -9.53
N HIS A 8 18.46 15.72 -8.40
CA HIS A 8 17.91 15.45 -7.07
C HIS A 8 17.19 16.67 -6.48
N PHE A 9 17.46 17.87 -7.01
CA PHE A 9 16.91 19.11 -6.46
C PHE A 9 15.43 19.30 -6.79
N THR A 10 14.99 18.80 -7.95
CA THR A 10 13.58 18.86 -8.34
C THR A 10 12.67 18.03 -7.42
N PRO A 11 12.93 16.72 -7.17
CA PRO A 11 12.19 15.94 -6.18
C PRO A 11 12.23 16.55 -4.78
N PHE A 12 13.39 17.07 -4.36
CA PHE A 12 13.54 17.74 -3.06
C PHE A 12 12.62 18.97 -2.95
N LYS A 13 12.58 19.84 -3.96
CA LYS A 13 11.66 20.99 -4.00
C LYS A 13 10.20 20.55 -3.94
N CYS A 14 9.83 19.47 -4.62
CA CYS A 14 8.46 18.93 -4.57
C CYS A 14 8.08 18.54 -3.14
N ILE A 15 8.97 17.86 -2.41
CA ILE A 15 8.74 17.49 -1.00
C ILE A 15 8.55 18.74 -0.13
N ILE A 16 9.45 19.72 -0.26
CA ILE A 16 9.37 20.95 0.55
C ILE A 16 8.10 21.76 0.25
N ARG A 17 7.71 21.87 -1.04
CA ARG A 17 6.46 22.52 -1.43
C ARG A 17 5.26 21.80 -0.85
N TYR A 18 5.22 20.47 -0.96
CA TYR A 18 4.14 19.68 -0.38
C TYR A 18 4.01 19.94 1.13
N VAL A 19 5.10 19.83 1.90
CA VAL A 19 5.08 20.09 3.35
C VAL A 19 4.58 21.51 3.66
N LYS A 20 5.06 22.51 2.92
CA LYS A 20 4.65 23.91 3.09
C LYS A 20 3.16 24.12 2.78
N ASP A 21 2.64 23.49 1.73
CA ASP A 21 1.26 23.64 1.29
C ASP A 21 0.29 22.77 2.11
N THR A 22 0.80 21.84 2.91
CA THR A 22 0.00 20.94 3.75
C THR A 22 0.22 21.11 5.25
N LEU A 23 0.71 22.25 5.72
CA LEU A 23 0.96 22.50 7.15
C LEU A 23 -0.29 22.31 8.03
N ASN A 24 -1.46 22.67 7.50
CA ASN A 24 -2.74 22.52 8.21
C ASN A 24 -3.37 21.14 8.01
N TYR A 25 -2.81 20.28 7.17
CA TYR A 25 -3.42 18.99 6.87
C TYR A 25 -3.08 17.98 7.96
N GLY A 26 -4.05 17.15 8.29
CA GLY A 26 -3.88 16.06 9.25
C GLY A 26 -4.49 14.76 8.72
N LEU A 27 -4.12 13.66 9.37
CA LEU A 27 -4.81 12.40 9.20
C LEU A 27 -6.12 12.43 10.00
N HIS A 28 -7.26 12.36 9.32
CA HIS A 28 -8.55 12.36 9.99
C HIS A 28 -8.92 10.95 10.44
N LEU A 29 -9.13 10.79 11.74
CA LEU A 29 -9.63 9.55 12.34
C LEU A 29 -11.04 9.78 12.88
N TYR A 30 -11.95 8.88 12.55
CA TYR A 30 -13.34 8.92 12.96
C TYR A 30 -13.67 7.73 13.86
N PRO A 31 -14.55 7.90 14.87
CA PRO A 31 -15.11 6.77 15.59
C PRO A 31 -15.76 5.80 14.59
N SER A 32 -15.27 4.57 14.53
CA SER A 32 -15.87 3.53 13.68
C SER A 32 -15.68 2.15 14.30
N PRO A 33 -16.65 1.23 14.13
CA PRO A 33 -16.50 -0.12 14.63
C PRO A 33 -15.37 -0.86 13.87
N PRO A 34 -14.50 -1.61 14.57
CA PRO A 34 -13.42 -2.38 13.95
C PRO A 34 -14.01 -3.59 13.21
N THR A 35 -14.49 -3.34 11.98
CA THR A 35 -15.27 -4.34 11.24
C THR A 35 -14.41 -5.25 10.39
N ARG A 36 -13.48 -4.68 9.63
CA ARG A 36 -12.58 -5.38 8.71
C ARG A 36 -11.35 -4.54 8.41
N LEU A 37 -10.27 -5.21 8.03
CA LEU A 37 -9.14 -4.57 7.38
C LEU A 37 -9.35 -4.53 5.87
N LEU A 38 -9.01 -3.40 5.27
CA LEU A 38 -9.08 -3.18 3.84
C LEU A 38 -7.78 -2.53 3.40
N SER A 39 -7.05 -3.17 2.49
CA SER A 39 -5.78 -2.66 2.01
C SER A 39 -5.77 -2.53 0.51
N TYR A 40 -4.87 -1.66 0.04
CA TYR A 40 -4.49 -1.57 -1.36
C TYR A 40 -2.98 -1.70 -1.44
N THR A 41 -2.51 -2.33 -2.51
CA THR A 41 -1.10 -2.49 -2.77
C THR A 41 -0.80 -2.35 -4.25
N ASP A 42 0.29 -1.66 -4.54
CA ASP A 42 0.90 -1.58 -5.86
C ASP A 42 2.41 -1.79 -5.74
N ALA A 43 3.04 -2.15 -6.86
CA ALA A 43 4.48 -2.13 -6.98
C ALA A 43 4.89 -1.64 -8.37
N ASP A 44 5.80 -0.69 -8.39
CA ASP A 44 6.40 -0.18 -9.63
C ASP A 44 7.71 -0.94 -9.92
N TRP A 45 7.80 -1.49 -11.13
CA TRP A 45 8.88 -2.39 -11.53
C TRP A 45 10.03 -1.62 -12.16
N GLU A 46 11.27 -1.99 -11.83
CA GLU A 46 12.49 -1.26 -12.22
C GLU A 46 12.47 0.25 -11.92
N SER A 47 11.69 0.68 -10.93
CA SER A 47 11.47 2.11 -10.61
C SER A 47 12.74 2.88 -10.22
N TYR A 48 13.83 2.17 -9.86
CA TYR A 48 15.10 2.77 -9.46
C TYR A 48 16.20 2.48 -10.49
N PRO A 49 16.72 3.49 -11.23
CA PRO A 49 17.65 3.29 -12.34
C PRO A 49 18.95 2.56 -11.98
N ASP A 50 19.55 2.84 -10.82
CA ASP A 50 20.89 2.31 -10.51
C ASP A 50 20.86 0.86 -10.01
N THR A 51 19.77 0.43 -9.37
CA THR A 51 19.65 -0.91 -8.79
C THR A 51 18.58 -1.77 -9.47
N ARG A 52 17.72 -1.19 -10.32
CA ARG A 52 16.54 -1.82 -10.93
C ARG A 52 15.59 -2.51 -9.93
N CYS A 53 15.68 -2.14 -8.65
CA CYS A 53 14.79 -2.66 -7.63
C CYS A 53 13.40 -2.04 -7.78
N SER A 54 12.37 -2.87 -7.64
CA SER A 54 10.99 -2.41 -7.61
C SER A 54 10.68 -1.68 -6.30
N THR A 55 9.74 -0.74 -6.32
CA THR A 55 9.23 -0.08 -5.12
C THR A 55 7.80 -0.54 -4.88
N SER A 56 7.54 -1.14 -3.72
CA SER A 56 6.19 -1.54 -3.32
C SER A 56 5.60 -0.55 -2.34
N GLY A 57 4.34 -0.22 -2.55
CA GLY A 57 3.54 0.63 -1.68
C GLY A 57 2.30 -0.10 -1.19
N TYR A 58 1.90 0.19 0.04
CA TYR A 58 0.60 -0.23 0.55
C TYR A 58 0.05 0.75 1.57
N TYR A 59 -1.25 0.63 1.81
CA TYR A 59 -1.89 1.14 3.00
C TYR A 59 -3.03 0.23 3.44
N VAL A 60 -3.39 0.31 4.72
CA VAL A 60 -4.38 -0.53 5.39
C VAL A 60 -5.33 0.34 6.19
N PHE A 61 -6.61 0.20 5.90
CA PHE A 61 -7.71 0.79 6.63
C PHE A 61 -8.30 -0.19 7.65
N LEU A 62 -8.66 0.32 8.82
CA LEU A 62 -9.56 -0.31 9.77
C LEU A 62 -10.88 0.47 9.76
N GLY A 63 -11.92 -0.12 9.17
CA GLY A 63 -13.16 0.63 8.90
C GLY A 63 -12.90 1.75 7.89
N VAL A 64 -13.11 3.00 8.31
CA VAL A 64 -12.86 4.21 7.50
C VAL A 64 -11.50 4.86 7.79
N ASN A 65 -10.77 4.35 8.78
CA ASN A 65 -9.55 4.98 9.28
C ASN A 65 -8.31 4.31 8.69
N LEU A 66 -7.42 5.10 8.12
CA LEU A 66 -6.11 4.64 7.70
C LEU A 66 -5.24 4.40 8.95
N ILE A 67 -4.72 3.18 9.12
CA ILE A 67 -3.98 2.79 10.34
C ILE A 67 -2.55 2.29 10.08
N SER A 68 -2.24 1.87 8.86
CA SER A 68 -0.89 1.45 8.49
C SER A 68 -0.63 1.78 7.02
N TRP A 69 0.59 2.21 6.71
CA TRP A 69 1.03 2.49 5.35
C TRP A 69 2.54 2.35 5.25
N SER A 70 3.01 1.98 4.06
CA SER A 70 4.44 1.89 3.80
C SER A 70 4.73 2.09 2.32
N THR A 71 5.85 2.74 2.03
CA THR A 71 6.53 2.65 0.73
C THR A 71 7.93 2.11 0.98
N LYS A 72 8.28 1.03 0.28
CA LYS A 72 9.55 0.35 0.50
C LYS A 72 10.10 -0.20 -0.81
N ARG A 73 11.38 0.07 -1.04
CA ARG A 73 12.15 -0.59 -2.10
C ARG A 73 12.29 -2.09 -1.78
N GLN A 74 11.96 -2.94 -2.73
CA GLN A 74 12.12 -4.38 -2.60
C GLN A 74 13.61 -4.72 -2.52
N ALA A 75 13.99 -5.55 -1.55
CA ALA A 75 15.39 -5.95 -1.35
C ALA A 75 15.89 -6.88 -2.47
N THR A 76 14.97 -7.65 -3.05
CA THR A 76 15.25 -8.61 -4.13
C THR A 76 14.82 -8.03 -5.46
N LEU A 77 15.63 -8.25 -6.50
CA LEU A 77 15.26 -7.92 -7.87
C LEU A 77 14.07 -8.78 -8.30
N SER A 78 13.11 -8.16 -8.98
CA SER A 78 11.97 -8.84 -9.58
C SER A 78 12.24 -8.94 -11.08
N GLY A 79 12.14 -10.14 -11.65
CA GLY A 79 12.31 -10.40 -13.08
C GLY A 79 11.10 -9.99 -13.93
N SER A 80 9.98 -9.63 -13.30
CA SER A 80 8.81 -9.09 -13.99
C SER A 80 7.96 -8.17 -13.11
N SER A 81 7.11 -7.34 -13.72
CA SER A 81 6.13 -6.53 -13.01
C SER A 81 5.13 -7.37 -12.20
N ALA A 82 4.68 -8.51 -12.73
CA ALA A 82 3.77 -9.41 -12.01
C ALA A 82 4.42 -9.95 -10.71
N GLU A 83 5.69 -10.31 -10.78
CA GLU A 83 6.47 -10.75 -9.61
C GLU A 83 6.61 -9.63 -8.56
N ALA A 84 6.96 -8.42 -9.00
CA ALA A 84 7.08 -7.26 -8.11
C ALA A 84 5.75 -6.96 -7.40
N LYS A 85 4.63 -6.97 -8.14
CA LYS A 85 3.29 -6.75 -7.57
C LYS A 85 2.88 -7.87 -6.62
N TYR A 86 3.18 -9.13 -6.95
CA TYR A 86 2.88 -10.25 -6.05
C TYR A 86 3.68 -10.19 -4.74
N ARG A 87 4.94 -9.76 -4.79
CA ARG A 87 5.73 -9.47 -3.58
C ARG A 87 5.10 -8.34 -2.75
N GLY A 88 4.56 -7.31 -3.40
CA GLY A 88 3.75 -6.27 -2.74
C GLY A 88 2.55 -6.85 -1.98
N VAL A 89 1.80 -7.74 -2.62
CA VAL A 89 0.69 -8.48 -1.98
C VAL A 89 1.18 -9.29 -0.78
N ALA A 90 2.28 -10.04 -0.90
CA ALA A 90 2.81 -10.81 0.22
C ALA A 90 3.22 -9.94 1.41
N ASN A 91 3.82 -8.78 1.16
CA ASN A 91 4.14 -7.81 2.21
C ASN A 91 2.90 -7.30 2.92
N VAL A 92 1.83 -6.95 2.19
CA VAL A 92 0.59 -6.47 2.82
C VAL A 92 -0.16 -7.58 3.56
N VAL A 93 -0.07 -8.83 3.10
CA VAL A 93 -0.61 -9.99 3.84
C VAL A 93 0.11 -10.13 5.18
N ALA A 94 1.44 -9.99 5.20
CA ALA A 94 2.21 -10.06 6.45
C ALA A 94 1.79 -8.94 7.43
N GLU A 95 1.63 -7.71 6.93
CA GLU A 95 1.15 -6.57 7.72
C GLU A 95 -0.27 -6.82 8.27
N ILE A 96 -1.18 -7.33 7.45
CA ILE A 96 -2.54 -7.68 7.88
C ILE A 96 -2.52 -8.76 8.95
N CYS A 97 -1.69 -9.80 8.81
CA CYS A 97 -1.56 -10.84 9.83
C CYS A 97 -1.07 -10.26 11.16
N TRP A 98 -0.07 -9.37 11.11
CA TRP A 98 0.41 -8.68 12.29
C TRP A 98 -0.68 -7.81 12.95
N LEU A 99 -1.38 -6.98 12.16
CA LEU A 99 -2.49 -6.15 12.66
C LEU A 99 -3.63 -6.97 13.25
N ARG A 100 -3.98 -8.11 12.64
CA ARG A 100 -5.02 -9.01 13.17
C ARG A 100 -4.61 -9.59 14.51
N ASN A 101 -3.36 -10.01 14.67
CA ASN A 101 -2.84 -10.53 15.94
C ASN A 101 -2.81 -9.45 17.02
N LEU A 102 -2.33 -8.25 16.68
CA LEU A 102 -2.34 -7.09 17.59
C LEU A 102 -3.76 -6.78 18.06
N LEU A 103 -4.74 -6.72 17.15
CA LEU A 103 -6.14 -6.47 17.50
C LEU A 103 -6.73 -7.61 18.35
N LEU A 104 -6.26 -8.84 18.18
CA LEU A 104 -6.63 -9.98 19.00
C LEU A 104 -6.15 -9.81 20.45
N GLU A 105 -4.89 -9.41 20.64
CA GLU A 105 -4.29 -9.11 21.96
C GLU A 105 -4.97 -7.90 22.63
N LEU A 106 -5.41 -6.92 21.84
CA LEU A 106 -6.20 -5.77 22.31
C LEU A 106 -7.69 -6.10 22.54
N HIS A 107 -8.07 -7.39 22.55
CA HIS A 107 -9.44 -7.86 22.77
C HIS A 107 -10.47 -7.33 21.75
N CYS A 108 -10.02 -6.97 20.54
CA CYS A 108 -10.81 -6.50 19.42
C CYS A 108 -10.70 -7.43 18.20
N PRO A 109 -11.06 -8.73 18.30
CA PRO A 109 -10.81 -9.69 17.24
C PRO A 109 -11.64 -9.40 15.97
N LEU A 110 -10.96 -9.35 14.83
CA LEU A 110 -11.61 -9.17 13.53
C LEU A 110 -12.16 -10.49 13.01
N ARG A 111 -13.49 -10.63 13.00
CA ARG A 111 -14.16 -11.85 12.47
C ARG A 111 -14.33 -11.86 10.96
N LYS A 112 -14.29 -10.70 10.31
CA LYS A 112 -14.44 -10.60 8.86
C LYS A 112 -13.10 -10.83 8.16
N VAL A 113 -13.18 -11.39 6.95
CA VAL A 113 -12.04 -11.51 6.02
C VAL A 113 -11.47 -10.13 5.69
N SER A 114 -10.15 -10.04 5.64
CA SER A 114 -9.45 -8.81 5.24
C SER A 114 -9.38 -8.72 3.73
N LEU A 115 -9.67 -7.55 3.16
CA LEU A 115 -9.66 -7.37 1.70
C LEU A 115 -8.35 -6.72 1.25
N ILE A 116 -7.76 -7.22 0.18
CA ILE A 116 -6.54 -6.69 -0.42
C ILE A 116 -6.82 -6.36 -1.87
N TYR A 117 -6.77 -5.09 -2.24
CA TYR A 117 -6.95 -4.64 -3.62
C TYR A 117 -5.60 -4.50 -4.34
N CYS A 118 -5.51 -5.10 -5.53
CA CYS A 118 -4.36 -5.00 -6.43
C CYS A 118 -4.84 -4.88 -7.87
N ASP A 119 -4.12 -4.16 -8.71
CA ASP A 119 -4.46 -3.91 -10.12
C ASP A 119 -3.86 -4.97 -11.07
N ASN A 120 -3.25 -6.03 -10.53
CA ASN A 120 -2.62 -7.08 -11.31
C ASN A 120 -3.43 -8.37 -11.27
N ILE A 121 -4.06 -8.69 -12.41
CA ILE A 121 -4.86 -9.91 -12.59
C ILE A 121 -4.02 -11.17 -12.36
N SER A 122 -2.75 -11.19 -12.81
CA SER A 122 -1.87 -12.33 -12.59
C SER A 122 -1.61 -12.58 -11.10
N ALA A 123 -1.48 -11.52 -10.30
CA ALA A 123 -1.29 -11.65 -8.86
C ALA A 123 -2.52 -12.25 -8.17
N ILE A 124 -3.71 -11.86 -8.61
CA ILE A 124 -4.98 -12.43 -8.12
C ILE A 124 -5.06 -13.91 -8.50
N TYR A 125 -4.78 -14.24 -9.76
CA TYR A 125 -4.79 -15.62 -10.24
C TYR A 125 -3.81 -16.50 -9.45
N LEU A 126 -2.58 -16.01 -9.22
CA LEU A 126 -1.57 -16.70 -8.44
C LEU A 126 -1.99 -16.91 -6.98
N SER A 127 -2.79 -16.01 -6.40
CA SER A 127 -3.28 -16.13 -5.03
C SER A 127 -4.37 -17.20 -4.83
N HIS A 128 -5.08 -17.58 -5.90
CA HIS A 128 -6.21 -18.52 -5.82
C HIS A 128 -5.93 -19.89 -6.44
N ASN A 129 -5.13 -19.98 -7.51
CA ASN A 129 -4.98 -21.21 -8.26
C ASN A 129 -3.81 -22.07 -7.74
N PRO A 130 -4.01 -23.30 -7.26
CA PRO A 130 -2.92 -24.14 -6.74
C PRO A 130 -1.91 -24.58 -7.81
N VAL A 131 -2.24 -24.50 -9.10
CA VAL A 131 -1.35 -24.94 -10.20
C VAL A 131 -0.06 -24.12 -10.21
N GLN A 132 1.05 -24.82 -10.02
CA GLN A 132 2.38 -24.23 -9.92
C GLN A 132 3.03 -24.18 -11.31
N HIS A 133 3.15 -22.98 -11.88
CA HIS A 133 3.90 -22.79 -13.11
C HIS A 133 5.41 -22.80 -12.80
N GLN A 134 6.20 -23.60 -13.52
CA GLN A 134 7.67 -23.68 -13.40
C GLN A 134 8.37 -22.30 -13.44
N ARG A 135 7.72 -21.29 -14.03
CA ARG A 135 8.22 -19.90 -14.16
C ARG A 135 8.16 -19.07 -12.86
N ALA A 136 7.51 -19.55 -11.79
CA ALA A 136 7.32 -18.79 -10.54
C ALA A 136 8.13 -19.32 -9.34
N LYS A 137 9.08 -20.24 -9.55
CA LYS A 137 9.87 -20.86 -8.47
C LYS A 137 10.58 -19.85 -7.55
N HIS A 138 11.06 -18.74 -8.10
CA HIS A 138 11.79 -17.70 -7.37
C HIS A 138 10.90 -16.84 -6.44
N ILE A 139 9.57 -17.01 -6.49
CA ILE A 139 8.62 -16.41 -5.53
C ILE A 139 7.76 -17.44 -4.82
N GLU A 140 8.13 -18.71 -4.88
CA GLU A 140 7.34 -19.83 -4.35
C GLU A 140 6.97 -19.65 -2.88
N MET A 141 7.92 -19.19 -2.04
CA MET A 141 7.67 -18.92 -0.62
C MET A 141 6.55 -17.87 -0.43
N TYR A 142 6.57 -16.78 -1.20
CA TYR A 142 5.52 -15.75 -1.15
C TYR A 142 4.18 -16.31 -1.64
N ILE A 143 4.22 -17.17 -2.67
CA ILE A 143 3.01 -17.81 -3.20
C ILE A 143 2.34 -18.67 -2.13
N HIS A 144 3.10 -19.59 -1.52
CA HIS A 144 2.60 -20.44 -0.45
C HIS A 144 2.08 -19.64 0.74
N PHE A 145 2.81 -18.60 1.15
CA PHE A 145 2.39 -17.74 2.27
C PHE A 145 1.05 -17.05 2.01
N VAL A 146 0.88 -16.41 0.85
CA VAL A 146 -0.37 -15.71 0.50
C VAL A 146 -1.51 -16.72 0.35
N ARG A 147 -1.28 -17.83 -0.36
CA ARG A 147 -2.29 -18.89 -0.55
C ARG A 147 -2.74 -19.50 0.77
N GLY A 148 -1.84 -19.77 1.69
CA GLY A 148 -2.18 -20.29 3.01
C GLY A 148 -3.15 -19.36 3.74
N ASN A 149 -2.88 -18.05 3.73
CA ASN A 149 -3.77 -17.07 4.36
C ASN A 149 -5.12 -16.91 3.63
N VAL A 150 -5.14 -17.07 2.30
CA VAL A 150 -6.39 -17.08 1.52
C VAL A 150 -7.22 -18.34 1.83
N ALA A 151 -6.58 -19.51 1.89
CA ALA A 151 -7.23 -20.78 2.20
C ALA A 151 -7.81 -20.82 3.63
N LEU A 152 -7.13 -20.21 4.59
CA LEU A 152 -7.62 -20.01 5.96
C LEU A 152 -8.76 -18.98 6.06
N GLY A 153 -9.06 -18.26 4.97
CA GLY A 153 -10.09 -17.21 4.97
C GLY A 153 -9.70 -15.93 5.72
N HIS A 154 -8.42 -15.75 6.05
CA HIS A 154 -7.94 -14.55 6.73
C HIS A 154 -7.90 -13.33 5.81
N VAL A 155 -7.58 -13.57 4.53
CA VAL A 155 -7.44 -12.53 3.50
C VAL A 155 -8.11 -12.94 2.20
N LYS A 156 -8.55 -11.95 1.42
CA LYS A 156 -9.03 -12.12 0.04
C LYS A 156 -8.41 -11.06 -0.86
N VAL A 157 -7.75 -11.51 -1.92
CA VAL A 157 -7.14 -10.62 -2.92
C VAL A 157 -8.17 -10.33 -4.02
N LEU A 158 -8.37 -9.05 -4.35
CA LEU A 158 -9.37 -8.58 -5.29
C LEU A 158 -8.76 -7.62 -6.31
N HIS A 159 -9.34 -7.62 -7.51
CA HIS A 159 -8.95 -6.69 -8.56
C HIS A 159 -9.51 -5.30 -8.29
N VAL A 160 -8.70 -4.27 -8.52
CA VAL A 160 -9.14 -2.89 -8.66
C VAL A 160 -8.58 -2.31 -9.96
N PRO A 161 -9.37 -1.59 -10.77
CA PRO A 161 -8.82 -0.89 -11.94
C PRO A 161 -7.76 0.12 -11.51
N SER A 162 -6.73 0.34 -12.35
CA SER A 162 -5.63 1.27 -12.02
C SER A 162 -6.11 2.70 -11.71
N SER A 163 -7.24 3.15 -12.27
CA SER A 163 -7.85 4.45 -11.95
C SER A 163 -8.31 4.59 -10.50
N TYR A 164 -8.53 3.46 -9.81
CA TYR A 164 -8.94 3.38 -8.41
C TYR A 164 -7.86 2.73 -7.53
N GLN A 165 -6.64 2.59 -8.06
CA GLN A 165 -5.51 2.05 -7.32
C GLN A 165 -4.82 3.18 -6.56
N TYR A 166 -5.34 3.57 -5.39
CA TYR A 166 -4.75 4.71 -4.68
C TYR A 166 -3.35 4.40 -4.13
N ALA A 167 -2.90 3.12 -4.14
CA ALA A 167 -1.54 2.75 -3.75
C ALA A 167 -0.47 3.30 -4.72
N ASP A 168 -0.88 3.73 -5.91
CA ASP A 168 -0.01 4.37 -6.89
C ASP A 168 0.66 5.65 -6.35
N ILE A 169 0.06 6.33 -5.36
CA ILE A 169 0.66 7.50 -4.71
C ILE A 169 2.00 7.17 -4.02
N PHE A 170 2.22 5.90 -3.65
CA PHE A 170 3.43 5.43 -2.98
C PHE A 170 4.48 4.84 -3.92
N THR A 171 4.12 4.59 -5.17
CA THR A 171 4.97 3.88 -6.13
C THR A 171 5.28 4.71 -7.38
N LYS A 172 4.44 5.68 -7.73
CA LYS A 172 4.51 6.42 -9.00
C LYS A 172 4.50 7.94 -8.78
N GLY A 173 5.13 8.67 -9.70
CA GLY A 173 4.99 10.11 -9.81
C GLY A 173 3.65 10.48 -10.46
N LEU A 174 2.62 10.71 -9.64
CA LEU A 174 1.28 11.05 -10.13
C LEU A 174 1.17 12.49 -10.63
N SER A 175 0.25 12.75 -11.56
CA SER A 175 -0.11 14.12 -11.94
C SER A 175 -0.82 14.82 -10.77
N GLY A 176 -0.81 16.16 -10.77
CA GLY A 176 -1.30 16.96 -9.65
C GLY A 176 -2.71 16.59 -9.19
N GLN A 177 -3.66 16.40 -10.11
CA GLN A 177 -5.05 16.06 -9.75
C GLN A 177 -5.16 14.66 -9.13
N PHE A 178 -4.57 13.63 -9.74
CA PHE A 178 -4.59 12.27 -9.19
C PHE A 178 -3.93 12.22 -7.81
N PHE A 179 -2.85 12.96 -7.62
CA PHE A 179 -2.20 13.06 -6.30
C PHE A 179 -3.13 13.67 -5.24
N LEU A 180 -3.83 14.76 -5.57
CA LEU A 180 -4.78 15.41 -4.65
C LEU A 180 -5.97 14.51 -4.31
N ASP A 181 -6.50 13.82 -5.30
CA ASP A 181 -7.61 12.88 -5.12
C ASP A 181 -7.19 11.72 -4.21
N PHE A 182 -6.02 11.13 -4.48
CA PHE A 182 -5.53 9.98 -3.71
C PHE A 182 -5.13 10.37 -2.28
N ARG A 183 -4.52 11.55 -2.08
CA ARG A 183 -4.27 12.10 -0.73
C ARG A 183 -5.56 12.22 0.08
N SER A 184 -6.63 12.71 -0.57
CA SER A 184 -7.94 12.88 0.08
C SER A 184 -8.60 11.55 0.41
N SER A 185 -8.38 10.52 -0.42
CA SER A 185 -8.78 9.12 -0.16
C SER A 185 -8.02 8.49 1.00
N LEU A 186 -6.76 8.89 1.25
CA LEU A 186 -5.97 8.49 2.42
C LEU A 186 -6.39 9.21 3.72
N SER A 187 -7.47 9.99 3.70
CA SER A 187 -7.93 10.81 4.84
C SER A 187 -6.93 11.88 5.31
N VAL A 188 -6.00 12.28 4.43
CA VAL A 188 -5.13 13.44 4.66
C VAL A 188 -5.84 14.69 4.14
N ARG A 189 -6.41 15.46 5.06
CA ARG A 189 -7.36 16.54 4.76
C ARG A 189 -7.06 17.80 5.58
N PRO A 190 -7.50 18.99 5.13
CA PRO A 190 -7.50 20.18 5.96
C PRO A 190 -8.48 19.99 7.14
N PRO A 191 -8.32 20.76 8.23
CA PRO A 191 -9.11 20.57 9.43
C PRO A 191 -10.59 20.84 9.13
N PRO A 192 -11.52 20.09 9.75
CA PRO A 192 -12.94 20.16 9.44
C PRO A 192 -13.59 21.50 9.84
N ALA A 193 -12.91 22.32 10.65
CA ALA A 193 -13.30 23.68 10.99
C ALA A 193 -12.06 24.57 11.17
N LEU A 194 -12.16 25.84 10.78
CA LEU A 194 -11.30 26.89 11.33
C LEU A 194 -11.74 27.06 12.79
N THR A 195 -10.90 26.70 13.75
CA THR A 195 -11.09 27.18 15.11
C THR A 195 -10.96 28.70 15.08
N GLU A 196 -12.09 29.41 15.06
CA GLU A 196 -12.14 30.81 15.48
C GLU A 196 -11.70 30.84 16.95
N GLY A 197 -10.42 31.09 17.19
CA GLY A 197 -9.90 30.98 18.55
C GLY A 197 -8.38 30.96 18.62
N VAL A 198 -7.71 31.87 17.93
CA VAL A 198 -6.38 32.33 18.35
C VAL A 198 -6.42 33.86 18.31
N CYS A 199 -6.61 34.46 19.49
CA CYS A 199 -6.25 35.85 19.75
C CYS A 199 -4.73 35.98 19.83
#